data_AF-A0A3M1MA51-F1
#
_entry.id   AF-A0A3M1MA51-F1
#
_cell.length_a   1.000
_cell.length_b   1.000
_cell.length_c   1.000
_cell.angle_alpha   90.00
_cell.angle_beta   90.00
_cell.angle_gamma   90.00
#
_symmetry.space_group_name_H-M   'P 1'
#
loop_
_entity.id
_entity.type
_entity.pdbx_description
1 polymer ?
#
loop_
_entity_poly.entity_id
_entity_poly.type
_entity_poly.pdbx_seq_one_letter_code
_entity_poly.pdbx_strand_id
1 'polypeptide(L)'
;ELGIAEEIDEAYREPQALAESELAAWLAAPDQFGFPPAEMELVDARTQYWPGFDEPQPCWLFRFTYQLPGGGTFSNIGLAGPVAMAFQADLGNLPVDDIYAAMAGWHAEHPEIFEVPVHGMNADQRAELERLVRVAEREGFASIQPIALAFFFQTVTLVARAEQEGRSLCIVADGDGVLALPSGSGPEAMTPEVATCIYRGRRLLRAFNA
;
A
#
# COMPACT_ATOMS: atom_id res chain seq x y z
N GLU A 1 -6.85 -20.78 -18.89
CA GLU A 1 -8.09 -20.03 -19.20
C GLU A 1 -9.07 -20.90 -19.97
N LEU A 2 -10.38 -20.70 -19.78
CA LEU A 2 -11.44 -21.61 -20.23
C LEU A 2 -12.03 -21.30 -21.62
N GLY A 3 -11.49 -20.34 -22.37
CA GLY A 3 -11.88 -20.11 -23.78
C GLY A 3 -13.31 -19.60 -24.04
N ILE A 4 -14.02 -19.16 -22.99
CA ILE A 4 -15.42 -18.72 -23.04
C ILE A 4 -15.60 -17.19 -23.07
N ALA A 5 -14.51 -16.43 -23.25
CA ALA A 5 -14.53 -14.97 -23.21
C ALA A 5 -15.45 -14.33 -24.28
N GLU A 6 -15.71 -15.04 -25.38
CA GLU A 6 -16.62 -14.58 -26.45
C GLU A 6 -18.10 -14.87 -26.18
N GLU A 7 -18.43 -15.67 -25.17
CA GLU A 7 -19.81 -16.02 -24.77
C GLU A 7 -20.38 -15.09 -23.68
N ILE A 8 -19.55 -14.17 -23.17
CA ILE A 8 -19.90 -13.17 -22.17
C ILE A 8 -20.56 -11.96 -22.86
N ASP A 9 -21.68 -11.46 -22.33
CA ASP A 9 -22.40 -10.27 -22.86
C ASP A 9 -21.43 -9.07 -22.99
N GLU A 10 -21.64 -8.21 -23.99
CA GLU A 10 -20.72 -7.14 -24.36
C GLU A 10 -20.50 -6.14 -23.21
N ALA A 11 -21.52 -5.90 -22.39
CA ALA A 11 -21.43 -5.08 -21.17
C ALA A 11 -20.49 -5.68 -20.09
N TYR A 12 -20.28 -7.00 -20.11
CA TYR A 12 -19.34 -7.72 -19.23
C TYR A 12 -17.97 -7.95 -19.89
N ARG A 13 -17.75 -7.41 -21.09
CA ARG A 13 -16.44 -7.38 -21.78
C ARG A 13 -15.77 -6.02 -21.67
N GLU A 14 -16.38 -5.07 -20.97
CA GLU A 14 -15.74 -3.79 -20.69
C GLU A 14 -14.46 -4.00 -19.85
N PRO A 15 -13.37 -3.24 -20.10
CA PRO A 15 -12.12 -3.39 -19.35
C PRO A 15 -12.31 -3.31 -17.83
N GLN A 16 -13.23 -2.46 -17.36
CA GLN A 16 -13.57 -2.36 -15.95
C GLN A 16 -14.22 -3.64 -15.40
N ALA A 17 -15.15 -4.26 -16.13
CA ALA A 17 -15.82 -5.49 -15.70
C ALA A 17 -14.85 -6.67 -15.61
N LEU A 18 -13.89 -6.73 -16.55
CA LEU A 18 -12.79 -7.70 -16.49
C LEU A 18 -11.90 -7.45 -15.27
N ALA A 19 -11.54 -6.20 -15.00
CA ALA A 19 -10.73 -5.82 -13.85
C ALA A 19 -11.43 -6.14 -12.51
N GLU A 20 -12.75 -5.87 -12.41
CA GLU A 20 -13.57 -6.22 -11.26
C GLU A 20 -13.59 -7.74 -11.04
N SER A 21 -13.82 -8.51 -12.12
CA SER A 21 -13.80 -9.97 -12.07
C SER A 21 -12.43 -10.53 -11.67
N GLU A 22 -11.33 -9.93 -12.14
CA GLU A 22 -9.97 -10.34 -11.79
C GLU A 22 -9.72 -10.16 -10.29
N LEU A 23 -10.06 -8.99 -9.75
CA LEU A 23 -9.91 -8.73 -8.32
C LEU A 23 -10.84 -9.60 -7.47
N ALA A 24 -12.09 -9.82 -7.90
CA ALA A 24 -13.01 -10.74 -7.23
C ALA A 24 -12.45 -12.16 -7.16
N ALA A 25 -11.86 -12.64 -8.26
CA ALA A 25 -11.23 -13.95 -8.33
C ALA A 25 -9.98 -14.04 -7.44
N TRP A 26 -9.15 -13.00 -7.43
CA TRP A 26 -7.99 -12.90 -6.53
C TRP A 26 -8.42 -12.94 -5.07
N LEU A 27 -9.40 -12.13 -4.67
CA LEU A 27 -9.94 -12.10 -3.31
C LEU A 27 -10.54 -13.45 -2.88
N ALA A 28 -11.14 -14.19 -3.83
CA ALA A 28 -11.70 -15.51 -3.59
C ALA A 28 -10.67 -16.64 -3.50
N ALA A 29 -9.38 -16.37 -3.80
CA ALA A 29 -8.35 -17.40 -3.75
C ALA A 29 -8.16 -17.95 -2.32
N PRO A 30 -7.77 -19.24 -2.16
CA PRO A 30 -7.69 -19.89 -0.84
C PRO A 30 -6.71 -19.25 0.14
N ASP A 31 -5.67 -18.60 -0.37
CA ASP A 31 -4.65 -17.86 0.38
C ASP A 31 -5.10 -16.44 0.77
N GLN A 32 -6.23 -15.99 0.24
CA GLN A 32 -6.88 -14.72 0.56
C GLN A 32 -8.10 -14.98 1.47
N PHE A 33 -9.33 -14.75 1.00
CA PHE A 33 -10.54 -15.01 1.79
C PHE A 33 -11.15 -16.39 1.54
N GLY A 34 -10.79 -17.05 0.42
CA GLY A 34 -11.33 -18.35 0.03
C GLY A 34 -12.77 -18.32 -0.50
N PHE A 35 -13.38 -17.15 -0.63
CA PHE A 35 -14.70 -16.93 -1.24
C PHE A 35 -14.82 -15.49 -1.78
N PRO A 36 -15.66 -15.24 -2.80
CA PRO A 36 -15.78 -13.91 -3.39
C PRO A 36 -16.45 -12.92 -2.44
N PRO A 37 -16.17 -11.60 -2.58
CA PRO A 37 -16.86 -10.56 -1.84
C PRO A 37 -18.36 -10.54 -2.17
N ALA A 38 -19.16 -10.02 -1.25
CA ALA A 38 -20.60 -9.86 -1.43
C ALA A 38 -20.93 -8.67 -2.34
N GLU A 39 -20.12 -7.61 -2.28
CA GLU A 39 -20.30 -6.38 -3.05
C GLU A 39 -18.93 -5.87 -3.51
N MET A 40 -18.92 -5.25 -4.70
CA MET A 40 -17.80 -4.49 -5.24
C MET A 40 -18.31 -3.17 -5.82
N GLU A 41 -17.63 -2.07 -5.51
CA GLU A 41 -17.97 -0.72 -5.96
C GLU A 41 -16.71 -0.04 -6.51
N LEU A 42 -16.80 0.52 -7.72
CA LEU A 42 -15.71 1.30 -8.29
C LEU A 42 -15.51 2.60 -7.49
N VAL A 43 -14.30 2.80 -6.98
CA VAL A 43 -13.90 4.01 -6.24
C VAL A 43 -13.19 5.00 -7.14
N ASP A 44 -12.27 4.53 -7.98
CA ASP A 44 -11.50 5.36 -8.92
C ASP A 44 -11.07 4.51 -10.12
N ALA A 45 -10.95 5.15 -11.28
CA ALA A 45 -10.40 4.56 -12.49
C ALA A 45 -9.49 5.58 -13.17
N ARG A 46 -8.26 5.18 -13.53
CA ARG A 46 -7.33 6.06 -14.26
C ARG A 46 -6.33 5.26 -15.08
N THR A 47 -5.69 5.95 -16.02
CA THR A 47 -4.55 5.42 -16.76
C THR A 47 -3.30 6.16 -16.30
N GLN A 48 -2.26 5.42 -15.89
CA GLN A 48 -1.02 5.99 -15.35
C GLN A 48 0.19 5.13 -15.69
N TYR A 49 1.37 5.74 -15.81
CA TYR A 49 2.62 4.98 -15.87
C TYR A 49 2.86 4.28 -14.53
N TRP A 50 2.96 2.96 -14.59
CA TRP A 50 3.11 2.09 -13.42
C TRP A 50 4.55 1.57 -13.33
N PRO A 51 5.14 1.48 -12.12
CA PRO A 51 6.48 0.93 -11.96
C PRO A 51 6.61 -0.47 -12.56
N GLY A 52 7.61 -0.67 -13.42
CA GLY A 52 7.86 -1.96 -14.09
C GLY A 52 7.17 -2.11 -15.45
N PHE A 53 6.42 -1.12 -15.92
CA PHE A 53 5.78 -1.12 -17.24
C PHE A 53 6.25 0.06 -18.08
N ASP A 54 6.51 -0.19 -19.37
CA ASP A 54 6.97 0.84 -20.31
C ASP A 54 5.82 1.75 -20.80
N GLU A 55 4.59 1.20 -20.85
CA GLU A 55 3.39 1.91 -21.31
C GLU A 55 2.46 2.22 -20.13
N PRO A 56 1.63 3.29 -20.21
CA PRO A 56 0.61 3.57 -19.21
C PRO A 56 -0.36 2.40 -19.04
N GLN A 57 -0.62 2.06 -17.78
CA GLN A 57 -1.52 0.97 -17.42
C GLN A 57 -2.89 1.53 -17.00
N PRO A 58 -4.00 0.92 -17.42
CA PRO A 58 -5.29 1.20 -16.81
C PRO A 58 -5.31 0.57 -15.40
N CYS A 59 -5.75 1.35 -14.43
CA CYS A 59 -5.83 0.98 -13.02
C CYS A 59 -7.22 1.30 -12.50
N TRP A 60 -7.75 0.41 -11.68
CA TRP A 60 -9.05 0.56 -11.03
C TRP A 60 -8.92 0.26 -9.55
N LEU A 61 -9.52 1.10 -8.71
CA LEU A 61 -9.71 0.82 -7.30
C LEU A 61 -11.15 0.41 -7.07
N PHE A 62 -11.35 -0.74 -6.45
CA PHE A 62 -12.66 -1.21 -6.04
C PHE A 62 -12.73 -1.32 -4.53
N ARG A 63 -13.79 -0.78 -3.94
CA ARG A 63 -14.21 -1.11 -2.59
C ARG A 63 -14.89 -2.46 -2.64
N PHE A 64 -14.38 -3.43 -1.89
CA PHE A 64 -15.04 -4.72 -1.73
C PHE A 64 -15.60 -4.84 -0.31
N THR A 65 -16.69 -5.60 -0.18
CA THR A 65 -17.35 -5.83 1.11
C THR A 65 -17.65 -7.30 1.31
N TYR A 66 -17.28 -7.81 2.48
CA TYR A 66 -17.60 -9.13 2.98
C TYR A 66 -18.66 -9.04 4.08
N GLN A 67 -19.67 -9.89 3.98
CA GLN A 67 -20.64 -10.12 5.05
C GLN A 67 -20.14 -11.27 5.91
N LEU A 68 -19.82 -10.99 7.17
CA LEU A 68 -19.29 -11.99 8.11
C LEU A 68 -20.44 -12.65 8.90
N PRO A 69 -20.29 -13.93 9.27
CA PRO A 69 -21.23 -14.59 10.17
C PRO A 69 -21.42 -13.78 11.46
N GLY A 70 -22.68 -13.62 11.88
CA GLY A 70 -23.02 -12.81 13.06
C GLY A 70 -23.32 -11.33 12.79
N GLY A 71 -23.40 -10.93 11.51
CA GLY A 71 -23.84 -9.59 11.10
C GLY A 71 -22.73 -8.54 11.08
N GLY A 72 -21.47 -8.95 11.19
CA GLY A 72 -20.32 -8.08 10.97
C GLY A 72 -20.10 -7.81 9.48
N THR A 73 -19.50 -6.67 9.16
CA THR A 73 -19.03 -6.36 7.81
C THR A 73 -17.53 -6.13 7.85
N PHE A 74 -16.85 -6.56 6.79
CA PHE A 74 -15.47 -6.18 6.52
C PHE A 74 -15.44 -5.51 5.14
N SER A 75 -14.78 -4.37 5.02
CA SER A 75 -14.65 -3.67 3.75
C SER A 75 -13.27 -3.05 3.63
N ASN A 76 -12.68 -3.14 2.44
CA ASN A 76 -11.41 -2.50 2.12
C ASN A 76 -11.33 -2.19 0.63
N ILE A 77 -10.22 -1.60 0.19
CA ILE A 77 -9.94 -1.25 -1.19
C ILE A 77 -8.93 -2.23 -1.80
N GLY A 78 -9.27 -2.76 -2.97
CA GLY A 78 -8.37 -3.52 -3.82
C GLY A 78 -8.04 -2.77 -5.11
N LEU A 79 -6.89 -3.10 -5.69
CA LEU A 79 -6.46 -2.66 -7.01
C LEU A 79 -6.74 -3.77 -8.04
N ALA A 80 -7.18 -3.37 -9.22
CA ALA A 80 -7.16 -4.17 -10.43
C ALA A 80 -6.47 -3.40 -11.56
N GLY A 81 -5.88 -4.10 -12.54
CA GLY A 81 -5.11 -3.50 -13.63
C GLY A 81 -3.70 -4.10 -13.75
N PRO A 82 -2.61 -3.39 -13.41
CA PRO A 82 -1.26 -3.93 -13.54
C PRO A 82 -1.01 -5.15 -12.63
N VAL A 83 -1.77 -5.27 -11.54
CA VAL A 83 -1.85 -6.44 -10.67
C VAL A 83 -3.15 -6.38 -9.87
N ALA A 84 -3.82 -7.53 -9.70
CA ALA A 84 -4.93 -7.68 -8.75
C ALA A 84 -4.38 -7.91 -7.34
N MET A 85 -4.71 -7.04 -6.39
CA MET A 85 -4.30 -7.19 -4.98
C MET A 85 -5.13 -6.33 -4.03
N ALA A 86 -5.07 -6.65 -2.74
CA ALA A 86 -5.51 -5.77 -1.66
C ALA A 86 -4.57 -5.93 -0.45
N PHE A 87 -4.46 -4.88 0.37
CA PHE A 87 -3.78 -4.99 1.65
C PHE A 87 -4.74 -5.48 2.74
N GLN A 88 -4.18 -6.11 3.77
CA GLN A 88 -4.93 -6.38 5.00
C GLN A 88 -5.22 -5.08 5.78
N ALA A 89 -4.30 -4.10 5.74
CA ALA A 89 -4.51 -2.81 6.39
C ALA A 89 -5.67 -2.05 5.70
N ASP A 90 -6.53 -1.40 6.48
CA ASP A 90 -7.62 -0.58 5.96
C ASP A 90 -7.06 0.66 5.23
N LEU A 91 -7.32 0.73 3.93
CA LEU A 91 -6.94 1.85 3.08
C LEU A 91 -8.13 2.77 2.78
N GLY A 92 -9.34 2.40 3.19
CA GLY A 92 -10.59 3.07 2.83
C GLY A 92 -10.70 4.52 3.30
N ASN A 93 -9.87 4.92 4.26
CA ASN A 93 -9.79 6.28 4.81
C ASN A 93 -8.62 7.12 4.24
N LEU A 94 -7.83 6.56 3.33
CA LEU A 94 -6.72 7.27 2.70
C LEU A 94 -7.18 8.02 1.44
N PRO A 95 -6.48 9.11 1.06
CA PRO A 95 -6.63 9.70 -0.27
C PRO A 95 -6.38 8.67 -1.36
N VAL A 96 -7.13 8.73 -2.46
CA VAL A 96 -6.99 7.79 -3.60
C VAL A 96 -5.55 7.70 -4.11
N ASP A 97 -4.83 8.83 -4.18
CA ASP A 97 -3.43 8.85 -4.61
C ASP A 97 -2.51 8.05 -3.66
N ASP A 98 -2.82 8.03 -2.36
CA ASP A 98 -2.07 7.23 -1.39
C ASP A 98 -2.39 5.75 -1.50
N ILE A 99 -3.61 5.39 -1.91
CA ILE A 99 -3.98 3.99 -2.16
C ILE A 99 -3.19 3.47 -3.36
N TYR A 100 -3.15 4.22 -4.48
CA TYR A 100 -2.30 3.85 -5.61
C TYR A 100 -0.82 3.79 -5.22
N ALA A 101 -0.35 4.74 -4.41
CA ALA A 101 1.02 4.73 -3.92
C ALA A 101 1.32 3.48 -3.07
N ALA A 102 0.42 3.06 -2.18
CA ALA A 102 0.60 1.82 -1.41
C ALA A 102 0.85 0.63 -2.33
N MET A 103 0.01 0.47 -3.36
CA MET A 103 0.08 -0.67 -4.27
C MET A 103 1.30 -0.59 -5.19
N ALA A 104 1.62 0.60 -5.71
CA ALA A 104 2.80 0.81 -6.56
C ALA A 104 4.11 0.60 -5.78
N GLY A 105 4.16 1.04 -4.52
CA GLY A 105 5.32 0.85 -3.66
C GLY A 105 5.51 -0.60 -3.21
N TRP A 106 4.44 -1.39 -3.12
CA TRP A 106 4.51 -2.83 -2.88
C TRP A 106 4.98 -3.59 -4.12
N HIS A 107 4.47 -3.25 -5.30
CA HIS A 107 4.86 -3.91 -6.55
C HIS A 107 6.28 -3.54 -7.00
N ALA A 108 6.86 -2.46 -6.47
CA ALA A 108 8.18 -1.99 -6.88
C ALA A 108 9.31 -2.89 -6.35
N GLU A 109 9.96 -3.61 -7.26
CA GLU A 109 11.17 -4.39 -6.98
C GLU A 109 12.41 -3.77 -7.63
N HIS A 110 13.44 -3.49 -6.85
CA HIS A 110 14.73 -3.03 -7.36
C HIS A 110 15.86 -3.33 -6.34
N PRO A 111 17.10 -3.65 -6.76
CA PRO A 111 18.20 -3.92 -5.82
C PRO A 111 18.56 -2.76 -4.88
N GLU A 112 18.25 -1.52 -5.27
CA GLU A 112 18.42 -0.33 -4.43
C GLU A 112 17.18 0.02 -3.59
N ILE A 113 16.15 -0.83 -3.60
CA ILE A 113 14.97 -0.73 -2.76
C ILE A 113 14.99 -1.90 -1.79
N PHE A 114 15.43 -1.65 -0.55
CA PHE A 114 15.54 -2.70 0.47
C PHE A 114 15.46 -2.13 1.87
N GLU A 115 15.32 -3.00 2.87
CA GLU A 115 15.26 -2.61 4.28
C GLU A 115 16.34 -3.32 5.08
N VAL A 116 16.90 -2.59 6.05
CA VAL A 116 17.82 -3.14 7.05
C VAL A 116 17.15 -3.02 8.40
N PRO A 117 16.76 -4.14 9.04
CA PRO A 117 16.13 -4.09 10.35
C PRO A 117 17.13 -3.65 11.42
N VAL A 118 16.63 -3.03 12.50
CA VAL A 118 17.49 -2.46 13.57
C VAL A 118 18.52 -3.44 14.13
N HIS A 119 18.17 -4.72 14.27
CA HIS A 119 19.07 -5.75 14.78
C HIS A 119 20.20 -6.13 13.82
N GLY A 120 20.07 -5.84 12.52
CA GLY A 120 21.04 -6.17 11.47
C GLY A 120 21.98 -5.03 11.09
N MET A 121 21.87 -3.85 11.72
CA MET A 121 22.60 -2.65 11.31
C MET A 121 24.10 -2.71 11.64
N ASN A 122 24.90 -2.04 10.80
CA ASN A 122 26.29 -1.69 11.09
C ASN A 122 26.40 -0.35 11.86
N ALA A 123 27.62 0.14 12.11
CA ALA A 123 27.84 1.37 12.87
C ALA A 123 27.32 2.64 12.14
N ASP A 124 27.57 2.75 10.84
CA ASP A 124 27.15 3.90 10.04
C ASP A 124 25.63 3.96 9.90
N GLN A 125 24.99 2.80 9.70
CA GLN A 125 23.54 2.67 9.66
C GLN A 125 22.90 3.04 11.00
N ARG A 126 23.52 2.69 12.14
CA ARG A 126 23.04 3.13 13.46
C ARG A 126 23.14 4.64 13.63
N ALA A 127 24.26 5.25 13.21
CA ALA A 127 24.41 6.69 13.27
C ALA A 127 23.35 7.42 12.41
N GLU A 128 23.04 6.88 11.24
CA GLU A 128 22.00 7.42 10.37
C GLU A 128 20.60 7.24 10.95
N LEU A 129 20.31 6.07 11.54
CA LEU A 129 19.07 5.82 12.27
C LEU A 129 18.85 6.87 13.37
N GLU A 130 19.86 7.10 14.21
CA GLU A 130 19.79 8.10 15.28
C GLU A 130 19.59 9.52 14.74
N ARG A 131 20.19 9.85 13.59
CA ARG A 131 19.99 11.14 12.92
C ARG A 131 18.53 11.32 12.51
N LEU A 132 17.93 10.30 11.90
CA LEU A 132 16.54 10.33 11.44
C LEU A 132 15.53 10.29 12.60
N VAL A 133 15.84 9.59 13.69
CA VAL A 133 15.04 9.66 14.93
C VAL A 133 14.99 11.10 15.44
N ARG A 134 16.13 11.80 15.48
CA ARG A 134 16.16 13.23 15.86
C ARG A 134 15.39 14.14 14.91
N VAL A 135 15.25 13.78 13.64
CA VAL A 135 14.35 14.49 12.71
C VAL A 135 12.91 14.33 13.16
N ALA A 136 12.46 13.10 13.39
CA ALA A 136 11.10 12.82 13.86
C ALA A 136 10.80 13.47 15.24
N GLU A 137 11.75 13.47 16.18
CA GLU A 137 11.57 14.16 17.47
C GLU A 137 11.34 15.66 17.30
N ARG A 138 12.05 16.32 16.37
CA ARG A 138 11.89 17.76 16.08
C ARG A 138 10.55 18.09 15.43
N GLU A 139 9.97 17.14 14.71
CA GLU A 139 8.61 17.22 14.15
C GLU A 139 7.52 16.91 15.19
N GLY A 140 7.90 16.65 16.45
CA GLY A 140 6.97 16.47 17.57
C GLY A 140 6.50 15.03 17.79
N PHE A 141 7.14 14.05 17.15
CA PHE A 141 6.88 12.63 17.43
C PHE A 141 7.56 12.21 18.74
N ALA A 142 6.83 11.44 19.55
CA ALA A 142 7.29 10.87 20.82
C ALA A 142 7.21 9.33 20.77
N SER A 143 7.76 8.67 21.80
CA SER A 143 7.71 7.20 21.94
C SER A 143 8.18 6.46 20.67
N ILE A 144 9.17 7.00 19.96
CA ILE A 144 9.61 6.48 18.67
C ILE A 144 10.25 5.10 18.88
N GLN A 145 9.72 4.10 18.20
CA GLN A 145 10.19 2.72 18.17
C GLN A 145 10.68 2.40 16.75
N PRO A 146 11.99 2.55 16.49
CA PRO A 146 12.57 2.24 15.19
C PRO A 146 12.46 0.74 14.86
N ILE A 147 12.15 0.45 13.61
CA ILE A 147 11.96 -0.92 13.11
C ILE A 147 13.04 -1.25 12.07
N ALA A 148 13.26 -0.34 11.12
CA ALA A 148 14.24 -0.51 10.06
C ALA A 148 14.74 0.85 9.55
N LEU A 149 15.84 0.79 8.79
CA LEU A 149 16.13 1.78 7.76
C LEU A 149 15.67 1.22 6.43
N ALA A 150 14.83 1.97 5.71
CA ALA A 150 14.49 1.68 4.34
C ALA A 150 15.38 2.50 3.39
N PHE A 151 15.91 1.81 2.39
CA PHE A 151 16.71 2.38 1.32
C PHE A 151 15.83 2.44 0.07
N PHE A 152 15.81 3.60 -0.56
CA PHE A 152 15.09 3.84 -1.80
C PHE A 152 15.98 4.71 -2.69
N PHE A 153 16.77 4.05 -3.53
CA PHE A 153 17.86 4.67 -4.28
C PHE A 153 18.82 5.41 -3.33
N GLN A 154 19.10 6.68 -3.59
CA GLN A 154 19.99 7.51 -2.78
C GLN A 154 19.34 8.07 -1.50
N THR A 155 18.10 7.68 -1.20
CA THR A 155 17.37 8.14 -0.02
C THR A 155 17.34 7.04 1.04
N VAL A 156 17.72 7.42 2.26
CA VAL A 156 17.61 6.57 3.45
C VAL A 156 16.50 7.12 4.34
N THR A 157 15.60 6.25 4.78
CA THR A 157 14.46 6.63 5.61
C THR A 157 14.36 5.77 6.85
N LEU A 158 13.89 6.38 7.94
CA LEU A 158 13.53 5.70 9.18
C LEU A 158 12.13 5.12 9.01
N VAL A 159 11.98 3.83 9.28
CA VAL A 159 10.68 3.17 9.43
C VAL A 159 10.46 2.91 10.92
N ALA A 160 9.40 3.47 11.49
CA ALA A 160 9.14 3.37 12.93
C ALA A 160 7.65 3.39 13.28
N ARG A 161 7.35 2.95 14.50
CA ARG A 161 6.12 3.35 15.20
C ARG A 161 6.42 4.55 16.08
N ALA A 162 5.45 5.44 16.24
CA ALA A 162 5.58 6.60 17.10
C ALA A 162 4.23 7.02 17.66
N GLU A 163 4.25 7.98 18.57
CA GLU A 163 3.07 8.65 19.09
C GLU A 163 3.12 10.15 18.77
N GLN A 164 1.97 10.74 18.47
CA GLN A 164 1.82 12.19 18.39
C GLN A 164 0.46 12.57 18.94
N GLU A 165 0.43 13.49 19.92
CA GLU A 165 -0.81 13.94 20.57
C GLU A 165 -1.68 12.77 21.10
N GLY A 166 -1.04 11.73 21.65
CA GLY A 166 -1.71 10.53 22.18
C GLY A 166 -2.25 9.56 21.13
N ARG A 167 -1.96 9.77 19.83
CA ARG A 167 -2.32 8.86 18.74
C ARG A 167 -1.12 8.02 18.34
N SER A 168 -1.33 6.71 18.18
CA SER A 168 -0.32 5.79 17.65
C SER A 168 -0.24 5.90 16.12
N LEU A 169 0.98 5.98 15.60
CA LEU A 169 1.25 6.23 14.19
C LEU A 169 2.32 5.26 13.67
N CYS A 170 2.22 4.92 12.38
CA CYS A 170 3.34 4.41 11.61
C CYS A 170 3.99 5.61 10.90
N ILE A 171 5.31 5.78 11.06
CA ILE A 171 6.04 6.90 10.47
C ILE A 171 7.14 6.41 9.52
N VAL A 172 7.31 7.14 8.43
CA VAL A 172 8.44 7.03 7.51
C VAL A 172 9.08 8.41 7.39
N ALA A 173 10.29 8.56 7.92
CA ALA A 173 10.98 9.85 8.00
C ALA A 173 12.26 9.86 7.17
N ASP A 174 12.48 10.93 6.41
CA ASP A 174 13.71 11.16 5.66
C ASP A 174 14.37 12.49 6.05
N GLY A 175 15.26 13.02 5.22
CA GLY A 175 15.88 14.32 5.45
C GLY A 175 14.95 15.53 5.23
N ASP A 176 13.86 15.34 4.49
CA ASP A 176 12.98 16.40 3.99
C ASP A 176 11.65 16.46 4.74
N GLY A 177 11.22 15.37 5.37
CA GLY A 177 10.01 15.35 6.20
C GLY A 177 9.63 13.98 6.75
N VAL A 178 8.41 13.90 7.25
CA VAL A 178 7.85 12.68 7.85
C VAL A 178 6.48 12.38 7.25
N LEU A 179 6.32 11.20 6.66
CA LEU A 179 5.01 10.60 6.43
C LEU A 179 4.55 9.97 7.73
N ALA A 180 3.35 10.33 8.21
CA ALA A 180 2.76 9.76 9.40
C ALA A 180 1.34 9.29 9.11
N LEU A 181 1.05 8.02 9.40
CA LEU A 181 -0.24 7.39 9.15
C LEU A 181 -0.81 6.82 10.45
N PRO A 182 -2.09 7.08 10.77
CA PRO A 182 -2.75 6.51 11.95
C PRO A 182 -2.66 4.99 11.99
N SER A 183 -2.23 4.45 13.13
CA SER A 183 -2.19 3.01 13.38
C SER A 183 -3.15 2.67 14.51
N GLY A 184 -4.03 1.70 14.28
CA GLY A 184 -4.85 1.07 15.32
C GLY A 184 -4.14 -0.10 15.99
N SER A 185 -4.90 -0.87 16.77
CA SER A 185 -4.49 -2.13 17.39
C SER A 185 -5.15 -3.38 16.79
N GLY A 186 -6.02 -3.19 15.80
CA GLY A 186 -6.76 -4.27 15.12
C GLY A 186 -5.95 -4.94 14.01
N PRO A 187 -6.44 -6.06 13.46
CA PRO A 187 -5.80 -6.78 12.36
C PRO A 187 -5.70 -5.93 11.08
N GLU A 188 -6.57 -4.94 10.91
CA GLU A 188 -6.59 -4.01 9.77
C GLU A 188 -5.81 -2.71 10.04
N ALA A 189 -5.10 -2.63 11.17
CA ALA A 189 -4.32 -1.45 11.50
C ALA A 189 -3.23 -1.20 10.47
N MET A 190 -3.03 0.08 10.13
CA MET A 190 -1.88 0.52 9.33
C MET A 190 -0.58 -0.05 9.90
N THR A 191 0.23 -0.66 9.02
CA THR A 191 1.51 -1.23 9.39
C THR A 191 2.67 -0.37 8.88
N PRO A 192 3.87 -0.48 9.49
CA PRO A 192 5.07 0.19 8.99
C PRO A 192 5.44 -0.23 7.56
N GLU A 193 5.13 -1.47 7.18
CA GLU A 193 5.32 -1.99 5.82
C GLU A 193 4.44 -1.24 4.81
N VAL A 194 3.13 -1.11 5.09
CA VAL A 194 2.19 -0.38 4.22
C VAL A 194 2.56 1.11 4.16
N ALA A 195 2.93 1.71 5.29
CA ALA A 195 3.40 3.10 5.31
C ALA A 195 4.66 3.30 4.44
N THR A 196 5.58 2.35 4.46
CA THR A 196 6.78 2.36 3.61
C THR A 196 6.43 2.19 2.14
N CYS A 197 5.47 1.33 1.81
CA CYS A 197 4.95 1.22 0.45
C CYS A 197 4.36 2.55 -0.04
N ILE A 198 3.52 3.21 0.76
CA ILE A 198 2.96 4.53 0.42
C ILE A 198 4.06 5.56 0.17
N TYR A 199 5.07 5.62 1.05
CA TYR A 199 6.21 6.53 0.87
C TYR A 199 6.93 6.29 -0.48
N ARG A 200 7.26 5.03 -0.79
CA ARG A 200 7.94 4.66 -2.05
C ARG A 200 7.06 4.96 -3.26
N GLY A 201 5.81 4.54 -3.23
CA GLY A 201 4.87 4.70 -4.33
C GLY A 201 4.58 6.15 -4.67
N ARG A 202 4.47 7.04 -3.68
CA ARG A 202 4.33 8.49 -3.92
C ARG A 202 5.48 9.03 -4.77
N ARG A 203 6.72 8.61 -4.47
CA ARG A 203 7.91 9.02 -5.20
C ARG A 203 7.96 8.41 -6.59
N LEU A 204 7.65 7.12 -6.72
CA LEU A 204 7.62 6.42 -8.00
C LEU A 204 6.57 7.01 -8.93
N LEU A 205 5.30 7.06 -8.51
CA LEU A 205 4.20 7.54 -9.33
C LEU A 205 4.40 8.99 -9.75
N ARG A 206 4.95 9.84 -8.85
CA ARG A 206 5.34 11.21 -9.21
C ARG A 206 6.43 11.22 -10.27
N ALA A 207 7.47 10.40 -10.17
CA ALA A 207 8.56 10.38 -11.15
C ALA A 207 8.10 9.90 -12.53
N PHE A 208 7.17 8.95 -12.60
CA PHE A 208 6.67 8.38 -13.85
C PHE A 208 5.54 9.20 -14.50
N ASN A 209 4.83 10.04 -13.75
CA ASN A 209 3.66 10.78 -14.22
C ASN A 209 3.77 12.31 -14.09
N ALA A 210 5.00 12.83 -13.92
CA ALA A 210 5.30 14.28 -13.87
C ALA A 210 5.45 14.93 -15.25
#